data_AF-A0A239SDN6-F1
#
_entry.id   AF-A0A239SDN6-F1
#
_cell.length_a   1.000
_cell.length_b   1.000
_cell.length_c   1.000
_cell.angle_alpha   90.00
_cell.angle_beta   90.00
_cell.angle_gamma   90.00
#
_symmetry.space_group_name_H-M   'P 1'
#
loop_
_entity.id
_entity.type
_entity.pdbx_description
1 polymer ?
#
loop_
_entity_poly.entity_id
_entity_poly.type
_entity_poly.pdbx_seq_one_letter_code
_entity_poly.pdbx_strand_id
1 'polypeptide(L)'
;MFIVLTSRPGQYRSEPTPGITALETHDYFYGKRHVAAFVVARLDTPTRVRIVDEAAGDANLVPTKFFEQFESVPDALASLQSLVGGDPAAARLTRRDDTVRVATTVQITFLTNGGKIVEAAPNSNLLRVSLREKGGIPFKCGGGLCGTCRCKVEAGIEHTDAVKAKERRHLTDEAIAEGYRMACQTFVNGDVSVSW
;
A
#
# COMPACT_ATOMS: atom_id res chain seq x y z
N MET A 1 18.47 -19.66 9.42
CA MET A 1 19.44 -18.56 9.19
C MET A 1 18.67 -17.36 8.68
N PHE A 2 19.13 -16.16 9.03
CA PHE A 2 18.47 -14.91 8.67
C PHE A 2 19.44 -14.00 7.93
N ILE A 3 18.91 -13.16 7.05
CA ILE A 3 19.66 -12.13 6.34
C ILE A 3 18.90 -10.81 6.45
N VAL A 4 19.62 -9.71 6.29
CA VAL A 4 19.03 -8.38 6.20
C VAL A 4 19.09 -7.91 4.76
N LEU A 5 17.91 -7.72 4.15
CA LEU A 5 17.81 -7.09 2.84
C LEU A 5 17.73 -5.58 3.03
N THR A 6 18.62 -4.84 2.36
CA THR A 6 18.62 -3.37 2.42
C THR A 6 18.00 -2.81 1.16
N SER A 7 17.16 -1.79 1.27
CA SER A 7 16.68 -0.99 0.14
C SER A 7 16.97 0.47 0.42
N ARG A 8 17.42 1.22 -0.59
CA ARG A 8 17.65 2.67 -0.49
C ARG A 8 16.70 3.39 -1.45
N PRO A 9 15.69 4.12 -0.94
CA PRO A 9 14.72 4.83 -1.78
C PRO A 9 15.38 5.70 -2.84
N GLY A 10 14.98 5.54 -4.10
CA GLY A 10 15.53 6.26 -5.26
C GLY A 10 16.89 5.79 -5.75
N GLN A 11 17.44 4.70 -5.18
CA GLN A 11 18.67 4.06 -5.66
C GLN A 11 18.41 2.61 -6.05
N TYR A 12 18.03 1.77 -5.08
CA TYR A 12 17.76 0.37 -5.34
C TYR A 12 16.81 -0.24 -4.32
N ARG A 13 16.11 -1.29 -4.73
CA ARG A 13 15.22 -2.10 -3.91
C ARG A 13 15.64 -3.56 -3.93
N SER A 14 15.77 -4.15 -2.74
CA SER A 14 15.99 -5.59 -2.58
C SER A 14 14.67 -6.31 -2.45
N GLU A 15 14.43 -7.26 -3.35
CA GLU A 15 13.23 -8.08 -3.39
C GLU A 15 13.57 -9.54 -3.03
N PRO A 16 12.86 -10.14 -2.06
CA PRO A 16 13.00 -11.55 -1.77
C PRO A 16 12.57 -12.39 -2.98
N THR A 17 13.26 -13.50 -3.20
CA THR A 17 12.94 -14.49 -4.24
C THR A 17 12.54 -15.82 -3.57
N PRO A 18 12.08 -16.83 -4.32
CA PRO A 18 11.77 -18.13 -3.73
C PRO A 18 12.92 -18.68 -2.86
N GLY A 19 12.60 -19.09 -1.63
CA GLY A 19 13.57 -19.49 -0.59
C GLY A 19 13.95 -18.38 0.40
N ILE A 20 13.42 -17.16 0.23
CA ILE A 20 13.57 -16.04 1.16
C ILE A 20 12.18 -15.61 1.66
N THR A 21 11.96 -15.70 2.97
CA THR A 21 10.71 -15.26 3.60
C THR A 21 10.95 -13.98 4.40
N ALA A 22 10.38 -12.86 3.97
CA ALA A 22 10.41 -11.62 4.73
C ALA A 22 9.62 -11.78 6.05
N LEU A 23 10.20 -11.31 7.16
CA LEU A 23 9.60 -11.42 8.49
C LEU A 23 9.20 -10.06 9.05
N GLU A 24 10.13 -9.10 9.03
CA GLU A 24 9.89 -7.77 9.59
C GLU A 24 10.61 -6.70 8.78
N THR A 25 9.94 -5.58 8.54
CA THR A 25 10.53 -4.42 7.86
C THR A 25 10.79 -3.30 8.86
N HIS A 26 11.93 -2.64 8.75
CA HIS A 26 12.35 -1.53 9.59
C HIS A 26 12.81 -0.36 8.72
N ASP A 27 12.21 0.81 8.92
CA ASP A 27 12.54 2.03 8.21
C ASP A 27 13.56 2.85 9.00
N TYR A 28 14.66 3.16 8.34
CA TYR A 28 15.74 3.98 8.86
C TYR A 28 15.62 5.41 8.36
N PHE A 29 15.50 6.34 9.30
CA PHE A 29 15.43 7.77 9.04
C PHE A 29 16.62 8.47 9.66
N TYR A 30 17.14 9.46 8.94
CA TYR A 30 18.05 10.46 9.47
C TYR A 30 17.37 11.83 9.42
N GLY A 31 17.04 12.38 10.58
CA GLY A 31 16.09 13.47 10.74
C GLY A 31 14.72 13.11 10.14
N LYS A 32 14.26 13.90 9.17
CA LYS A 32 13.00 13.66 8.44
C LYS A 32 13.15 12.79 7.19
N ARG A 33 14.38 12.50 6.76
CA ARG A 33 14.65 11.80 5.50
C ARG A 33 14.57 10.29 5.72
N HIS A 34 13.80 9.58 4.89
CA HIS A 34 13.85 8.12 4.80
C HIS A 34 15.12 7.72 4.03
N VAL A 35 16.08 7.10 4.73
CA VAL A 35 17.41 6.80 4.19
C VAL A 35 17.48 5.38 3.64
N ALA A 36 16.89 4.41 4.35
CA ALA A 36 16.87 3.02 3.94
C ALA A 36 15.69 2.27 4.57
N ALA A 37 15.27 1.19 3.93
CA ALA A 37 14.39 0.19 4.51
C ALA A 37 15.15 -1.13 4.64
N PHE A 38 15.05 -1.77 5.81
CA PHE A 38 15.70 -3.03 6.12
C PHE A 38 14.65 -4.11 6.33
N VAL A 39 14.76 -5.22 5.60
CA VAL A 39 13.88 -6.38 5.76
C VAL A 39 14.67 -7.51 6.38
N VAL A 40 14.31 -7.88 7.60
CA VAL A 40 14.80 -9.13 8.21
C VAL A 40 14.06 -10.28 7.54
N ALA A 41 14.81 -11.19 6.93
CA ALA A 41 14.24 -12.31 6.18
C ALA A 41 14.86 -13.64 6.61
N ARG A 42 14.02 -14.67 6.70
CA ARG A 42 14.45 -16.06 6.84
C ARG A 42 14.97 -16.56 5.51
N LEU A 43 16.14 -17.19 5.53
CA LEU A 43 16.72 -17.85 4.38
C LEU A 43 16.59 -19.36 4.57
N ASP A 44 15.72 -19.98 3.77
CA ASP A 44 15.43 -21.41 3.87
C ASP A 44 16.51 -22.25 3.15
N THR A 45 17.03 -21.74 2.03
CA THR A 45 18.09 -22.37 1.23
C THR A 45 18.98 -21.30 0.58
N PRO A 46 20.27 -21.57 0.30
CA PRO A 46 21.10 -20.67 -0.50
C PRO A 46 20.42 -20.33 -1.85
N THR A 47 20.19 -19.04 -2.10
CA THR A 47 19.47 -18.55 -3.28
C THR A 47 20.04 -17.20 -3.72
N ARG A 48 19.27 -16.41 -4.48
CA ARG A 48 19.67 -15.07 -4.94
C ARG A 48 18.62 -14.03 -4.57
N VAL A 49 19.03 -12.89 -4.03
CA VAL A 49 18.17 -11.72 -3.85
C VAL A 49 18.06 -10.98 -5.18
N ARG A 50 16.87 -10.50 -5.52
CA ARG A 50 16.67 -9.63 -6.69
C ARG A 50 16.90 -8.18 -6.28
N ILE A 51 17.91 -7.52 -6.84
CA ILE A 51 18.21 -6.12 -6.62
C ILE A 51 17.73 -5.34 -7.83
N VAL A 52 16.71 -4.51 -7.66
CA VAL A 52 16.15 -3.63 -8.69
C VAL A 52 16.79 -2.26 -8.55
N ASP A 53 17.39 -1.74 -9.61
CA ASP A 53 17.84 -0.34 -9.66
C ASP A 53 16.61 0.54 -9.91
N GLU A 54 16.33 1.49 -9.02
CA GLU A 54 15.13 2.34 -9.14
C GLU A 54 15.31 3.48 -10.16
N ALA A 55 16.54 3.83 -10.53
CA ALA A 55 16.84 4.86 -11.51
C ALA A 55 16.90 4.30 -12.93
N ALA A 56 17.53 3.14 -13.11
CA ALA A 56 17.68 2.49 -14.41
C ALA A 56 16.52 1.54 -14.75
N GLY A 57 15.81 1.03 -13.74
CA GLY A 57 14.67 0.12 -13.91
C GLY A 57 15.05 -1.32 -14.27
N ASP A 58 16.34 -1.64 -14.32
CA ASP A 58 16.86 -2.99 -14.51
C ASP A 58 17.04 -3.71 -13.16
N ALA A 59 17.31 -5.01 -13.21
CA ALA A 59 17.42 -5.82 -12.01
C ALA A 59 18.43 -6.95 -12.14
N ASN A 60 19.17 -7.18 -11.05
CA ASN A 60 20.22 -8.17 -10.94
C ASN A 60 19.90 -9.21 -9.87
N LEU A 61 20.41 -10.43 -10.03
CA LEU A 61 20.26 -11.50 -9.04
C LEU A 61 21.58 -11.70 -8.29
N VAL A 62 21.60 -11.26 -7.02
CA VAL A 62 22.79 -11.30 -6.16
C VAL A 62 22.73 -12.51 -5.24
N PRO A 63 23.71 -13.44 -5.27
CA PRO A 63 23.76 -14.59 -4.38
C PRO A 63 23.72 -14.24 -2.89
N THR A 64 22.95 -15.00 -2.09
CA THR A 64 22.78 -14.75 -0.65
C THR A 64 24.06 -14.93 0.17
N LYS A 65 25.10 -15.59 -0.40
CA LYS A 65 26.43 -15.70 0.23
C LYS A 65 27.15 -14.36 0.43
N PHE A 66 26.72 -13.31 -0.26
CA PHE A 66 27.28 -11.95 -0.12
C PHE A 66 26.57 -11.12 0.95
N PHE A 67 25.52 -11.65 1.56
CA PHE A 67 24.78 -10.99 2.62
C PHE A 67 25.30 -11.49 3.96
N GLU A 68 25.32 -10.61 4.94
CA GLU A 68 25.56 -10.99 6.34
C GLU A 68 24.47 -11.94 6.81
N GLN A 69 24.89 -12.98 7.53
CA GLN A 69 24.05 -14.08 7.97
C GLN A 69 23.97 -14.09 9.48
N PHE A 70 22.76 -14.22 9.99
CA PHE A 70 22.45 -14.18 11.41
C PHE A 70 21.83 -15.50 11.85
N GLU A 71 22.12 -15.90 13.08
CA GLU A 71 21.57 -17.13 13.68
C GLU A 71 20.10 -16.93 14.08
N SER A 72 19.74 -15.72 14.52
CA SER A 72 18.39 -15.36 14.96
C SER A 72 17.91 -13.99 14.44
N VAL A 73 16.60 -13.75 14.52
CA VAL A 73 16.00 -12.42 14.26
C VAL A 73 16.53 -11.36 15.22
N PRO A 74 16.61 -11.60 16.55
CA PRO A 74 17.23 -10.66 17.49
C PRO A 74 18.65 -10.22 17.10
N ASP A 75 19.50 -11.12 16.61
CA ASP A 75 20.88 -10.77 16.21
C ASP A 75 20.89 -9.84 14.99
N ALA A 76 20.03 -10.13 14.01
CA ALA A 76 19.85 -9.26 12.84
C ALA A 76 19.36 -7.87 13.24
N LEU A 77 18.41 -7.78 14.19
CA LEU A 77 17.90 -6.52 14.70
C LEU A 77 18.95 -5.74 15.50
N ALA A 78 19.77 -6.42 16.31
CA ALA A 78 20.86 -5.80 17.05
C ALA A 78 21.89 -5.16 16.09
N SER A 79 22.22 -5.85 14.98
CA SER A 79 23.06 -5.29 13.91
C SER A 79 22.45 -3.99 13.33
N LEU A 80 21.14 -3.98 13.05
CA LEU A 80 20.46 -2.77 12.56
C LEU A 80 20.45 -1.63 13.58
N GLN A 81 20.26 -1.93 14.86
CA GLN A 81 20.24 -0.93 15.92
C GLN A 81 21.59 -0.20 16.06
N SER A 82 22.70 -0.87 15.73
CA SER A 82 24.04 -0.24 15.73
C SER A 82 24.13 0.98 14.78
N LEU A 83 23.30 1.02 13.73
CA LEU A 83 23.26 2.12 12.76
C LEU A 83 22.68 3.42 13.34
N VAL A 84 21.89 3.31 14.41
CA VAL A 84 21.15 4.45 15.01
C VAL A 84 22.06 5.30 15.90
N GLY A 85 23.24 4.82 16.28
CA GLY A 85 24.20 5.57 17.09
C GLY A 85 23.63 6.03 18.44
N GLY A 86 24.32 6.99 19.07
CA GLY A 86 23.97 7.50 20.41
C GLY A 86 23.03 8.71 20.44
N ASP A 87 22.64 9.27 19.29
CA ASP A 87 21.73 10.42 19.21
C ASP A 87 20.41 10.03 18.48
N PRO A 88 19.38 9.60 19.23
CA PRO A 88 18.07 9.25 18.68
C PRO A 88 17.33 10.42 18.03
N ALA A 89 17.75 11.67 18.28
CA ALA A 89 17.16 12.84 17.62
C ALA A 89 17.63 12.99 16.17
N ALA A 90 18.81 12.44 15.85
CA ALA A 90 19.39 12.49 14.51
C ALA A 90 19.03 11.25 13.69
N ALA A 91 19.00 10.06 14.30
CA ALA A 91 18.76 8.81 13.59
C ALA A 91 17.69 7.98 14.32
N ARG A 92 16.79 7.35 13.56
CA ARG A 92 15.80 6.42 14.13
C ARG A 92 15.57 5.23 13.21
N LEU A 93 15.37 4.07 13.81
CA LEU A 93 14.92 2.87 13.15
C LEU A 93 13.54 2.52 13.69
N THR A 94 12.52 2.51 12.83
CA THR A 94 11.15 2.17 13.23
C THR A 94 10.69 0.93 12.52
N ARG A 95 10.17 -0.04 13.28
CA ARG A 95 9.45 -1.16 12.68
C ARG A 95 8.29 -0.60 11.86
N ARG A 96 8.24 -1.01 10.59
CA ARG A 96 7.12 -0.71 9.72
C ARG A 96 6.00 -1.68 10.11
N ASP A 97 4.90 -1.14 10.63
CA ASP A 97 3.71 -1.95 10.87
C ASP A 97 3.14 -2.40 9.51
N ASP A 98 3.06 -3.73 9.33
CA ASP A 98 2.53 -4.39 8.13
C ASP A 98 1.02 -4.14 7.90
N THR A 99 0.39 -3.24 8.65
CA THR A 99 -0.98 -2.78 8.39
C THR A 99 -1.08 -1.91 7.13
N VAL A 100 0.04 -1.42 6.60
CA VAL A 100 0.11 -0.83 5.26
C VAL A 100 0.58 -1.86 4.25
N ARG A 101 -0.16 -2.96 4.10
CA ARG A 101 -0.18 -3.66 2.82
C ARG A 101 -0.84 -2.71 1.83
N VAL A 102 -0.10 -2.22 0.84
CA VAL A 102 -0.73 -1.80 -0.41
C VAL A 102 -1.37 -3.06 -0.95
N ALA A 103 -2.65 -3.26 -0.67
CA ALA A 103 -3.36 -4.45 -1.06
C ALA A 103 -3.19 -4.60 -2.58
N THR A 104 -2.65 -5.74 -3.05
CA THR A 104 -2.45 -5.95 -4.50
C THR A 104 -3.78 -5.91 -5.26
N THR A 105 -4.87 -6.13 -4.54
CA THR A 105 -6.26 -5.91 -4.93
C THR A 105 -7.01 -5.25 -3.77
N VAL A 106 -8.05 -4.49 -4.09
CA VAL A 106 -9.00 -3.89 -3.12
C VAL A 106 -10.36 -4.55 -3.30
N GLN A 107 -11.06 -4.79 -2.21
CA GLN A 107 -12.40 -5.37 -2.22
C GLN A 107 -13.46 -4.26 -2.19
N ILE A 108 -14.41 -4.31 -3.13
CA ILE A 108 -15.57 -3.41 -3.17
C ILE A 108 -16.82 -4.23 -2.91
N THR A 109 -17.56 -3.92 -1.85
CA THR A 109 -18.84 -4.55 -1.51
C THR A 109 -19.99 -3.63 -1.89
N PHE A 110 -20.81 -4.05 -2.86
CA PHE A 110 -22.01 -3.33 -3.30
C PHE A 110 -23.23 -3.77 -2.47
N LEU A 111 -23.49 -3.07 -1.37
CA LEU A 111 -24.50 -3.44 -0.38
C LEU A 111 -25.92 -3.46 -0.97
N THR A 112 -26.29 -2.43 -1.74
CA THR A 112 -27.60 -2.33 -2.40
C THR A 112 -27.83 -3.43 -3.46
N ASN A 113 -26.76 -4.09 -3.93
CA ASN A 113 -26.82 -5.19 -4.90
C ASN A 113 -26.60 -6.55 -4.21
N GLY A 114 -27.34 -6.81 -3.15
CA GLY A 114 -27.29 -8.08 -2.41
C GLY A 114 -25.94 -8.37 -1.74
N GLY A 115 -25.15 -7.33 -1.43
CA GLY A 115 -23.82 -7.49 -0.86
C GLY A 115 -22.79 -8.06 -1.83
N LYS A 116 -22.96 -7.87 -3.15
CA LYS A 116 -22.01 -8.35 -4.15
C LYS A 116 -20.60 -7.84 -3.87
N ILE A 117 -19.64 -8.75 -3.82
CA ILE A 117 -18.22 -8.46 -3.61
C ILE A 117 -17.47 -8.57 -4.94
N VAL A 118 -16.58 -7.62 -5.20
CA VAL A 118 -15.68 -7.65 -6.36
C VAL A 118 -14.27 -7.21 -5.96
N GLU A 119 -13.28 -7.68 -6.71
CA GLU A 119 -11.89 -7.26 -6.56
C GLU A 119 -11.51 -6.26 -7.66
N ALA A 120 -10.70 -5.26 -7.30
CA ALA A 120 -10.15 -4.28 -8.23
C ALA A 120 -8.69 -3.96 -7.91
N ALA A 121 -7.94 -3.38 -8.83
CA ALA A 121 -6.63 -2.84 -8.51
C ALA A 121 -6.76 -1.60 -7.59
N PRO A 122 -5.79 -1.30 -6.72
CA PRO A 122 -5.72 0.00 -6.05
C PRO A 122 -5.81 1.16 -7.04
N ASN A 123 -6.29 2.30 -6.56
CA ASN A 123 -6.56 3.48 -7.38
C ASN A 123 -7.53 3.20 -8.54
N SER A 124 -8.53 2.32 -8.32
CA SER A 124 -9.60 2.06 -9.28
C SER A 124 -10.74 3.05 -9.12
N ASN A 125 -11.34 3.49 -10.23
CA ASN A 125 -12.52 4.36 -10.20
C ASN A 125 -13.78 3.55 -9.83
N LEU A 126 -14.48 3.97 -8.78
CA LEU A 126 -15.61 3.22 -8.21
C LEU A 126 -16.74 2.97 -9.22
N LEU A 127 -17.14 3.98 -9.99
CA LEU A 127 -18.16 3.80 -11.03
C LEU A 127 -17.69 2.87 -12.15
N ARG A 128 -16.43 2.96 -12.59
CA ARG A 128 -15.94 2.09 -13.68
C ARG A 128 -15.90 0.62 -13.27
N VAL A 129 -15.54 0.34 -12.01
CA VAL A 129 -15.61 -1.01 -11.46
C VAL A 129 -17.08 -1.47 -11.37
N SER A 130 -17.98 -0.62 -10.86
CA SER A 130 -19.41 -0.94 -10.80
C SER A 130 -20.02 -1.26 -12.17
N LEU A 131 -19.62 -0.54 -13.23
CA LEU A 131 -20.11 -0.81 -14.59
C LEU A 131 -19.56 -2.13 -15.15
N ARG A 132 -18.26 -2.37 -14.99
CA ARG A 132 -17.59 -3.58 -15.49
C ARG A 132 -18.15 -4.83 -14.80
N GLU A 133 -18.25 -4.76 -13.48
CA GLU A 133 -18.62 -5.90 -12.65
C GLU A 133 -20.12 -5.97 -12.38
N LYS A 134 -20.95 -5.16 -13.05
CA LYS A 134 -22.41 -5.11 -12.83
C LYS A 134 -22.77 -4.89 -11.35
N GLY A 135 -22.06 -3.97 -10.70
CA GLY A 135 -22.24 -3.55 -9.31
C GLY A 135 -23.54 -2.79 -9.06
N GLY A 136 -24.08 -2.09 -10.05
CA GLY A 136 -25.44 -1.54 -10.02
C GLY A 136 -25.57 -0.07 -9.60
N ILE A 137 -24.47 0.66 -9.40
CA ILE A 137 -24.53 2.10 -9.09
C ILE A 137 -25.20 2.86 -10.26
N PRO A 138 -26.25 3.66 -10.00
CA PRO A 138 -26.93 4.44 -11.03
C PRO A 138 -25.97 5.41 -11.70
N PHE A 139 -26.13 5.62 -13.01
CA PHE A 139 -25.23 6.50 -13.74
C PHE A 139 -25.89 7.12 -14.96
N LYS A 140 -25.31 8.25 -15.41
CA LYS A 140 -25.70 8.93 -16.65
C LYS A 140 -24.48 9.51 -17.36
N CYS A 141 -23.81 10.52 -16.79
CA CYS A 141 -22.69 11.20 -17.46
C CYS A 141 -21.31 10.55 -17.23
N GLY A 142 -21.10 9.88 -16.10
CA GLY A 142 -19.80 9.31 -15.71
C GLY A 142 -18.65 10.31 -15.53
N GLY A 143 -18.91 11.62 -15.50
CA GLY A 143 -17.89 12.68 -15.53
C GLY A 143 -18.03 13.80 -14.49
N GLY A 144 -18.89 13.61 -13.48
CA GLY A 144 -19.09 14.58 -12.40
C GLY A 144 -19.99 15.77 -12.77
N LEU A 145 -20.96 15.56 -13.68
CA LEU A 145 -21.83 16.63 -14.21
C LEU A 145 -23.29 16.56 -13.72
N CYS A 146 -23.78 15.37 -13.35
CA CYS A 146 -25.22 15.14 -13.19
C CYS A 146 -25.67 14.65 -11.81
N GLY A 147 -24.76 14.35 -10.88
CA GLY A 147 -25.11 13.82 -9.56
C GLY A 147 -25.67 12.39 -9.51
N THR A 148 -26.07 11.79 -10.63
CA THR A 148 -26.79 10.49 -10.68
C THR A 148 -26.04 9.33 -10.02
N CYS A 149 -24.70 9.33 -10.06
CA CYS A 149 -23.88 8.30 -9.42
C CYS A 149 -23.56 8.61 -7.95
N ARG A 150 -24.47 9.30 -7.26
CA ARG A 150 -24.36 9.52 -5.82
C ARG A 150 -24.44 8.16 -5.14
N CYS A 151 -23.52 7.93 -4.21
CA CYS A 151 -23.45 6.74 -3.38
C CYS A 151 -22.99 7.15 -1.98
N LYS A 152 -23.15 6.28 -1.00
CA LYS A 152 -22.62 6.42 0.34
C LYS A 152 -21.59 5.32 0.59
N VAL A 153 -20.43 5.71 1.10
CA VAL A 153 -19.42 4.76 1.57
C VAL A 153 -19.75 4.44 3.02
N GLU A 154 -20.32 3.26 3.25
CA GLU A 154 -20.74 2.81 4.58
C GLU A 154 -19.54 2.33 5.42
N ALA A 155 -18.48 1.86 4.77
CA ALA A 155 -17.23 1.47 5.40
C ALA A 155 -16.03 1.71 4.47
N GLY A 156 -14.88 2.07 5.05
CA GLY A 156 -13.63 2.29 4.31
C GLY A 156 -13.54 3.66 3.62
N ILE A 157 -14.17 4.70 4.16
CA ILE A 157 -14.11 6.05 3.55
C ILE A 157 -12.67 6.59 3.50
N GLU A 158 -11.85 6.25 4.50
CA GLU A 158 -10.42 6.53 4.59
C GLU A 158 -9.60 5.90 3.46
N HIS A 159 -10.15 4.87 2.80
CA HIS A 159 -9.53 4.22 1.65
C HIS A 159 -9.89 4.90 0.32
N THR A 160 -10.66 5.99 0.35
CA THR A 160 -11.02 6.75 -0.85
C THR A 160 -10.11 7.95 -1.06
N ASP A 161 -10.00 8.40 -2.31
CA ASP A 161 -9.30 9.65 -2.61
C ASP A 161 -10.02 10.87 -2.04
N ALA A 162 -9.28 11.98 -1.93
CA ALA A 162 -9.82 13.25 -1.47
C ALA A 162 -11.02 13.69 -2.31
N VAL A 163 -12.01 14.28 -1.63
CA VAL A 163 -13.23 14.78 -2.27
C VAL A 163 -12.89 15.87 -3.29
N LYS A 164 -13.30 15.66 -4.54
CA LYS A 164 -12.98 16.56 -5.65
C LYS A 164 -13.96 17.73 -5.72
N ALA A 165 -13.51 18.85 -6.29
CA ALA A 165 -14.35 20.05 -6.44
C ALA A 165 -15.66 19.81 -7.23
N LYS A 166 -15.67 18.85 -8.15
CA LYS A 166 -16.90 18.45 -8.89
C LYS A 166 -17.94 17.80 -7.99
N GLU A 167 -17.52 17.08 -6.94
CA GLU A 167 -18.42 16.44 -5.99
C GLU A 167 -19.17 17.48 -5.16
N ARG A 168 -18.48 18.54 -4.73
CA ARG A 168 -19.06 19.68 -3.97
C ARG A 168 -20.10 20.50 -4.76
N ARG A 169 -20.27 20.24 -6.06
CA ARG A 169 -21.36 20.84 -6.86
C ARG A 169 -22.70 20.12 -6.67
N HIS A 170 -22.68 18.90 -6.15
CA HIS A 170 -23.85 18.05 -6.01
C HIS A 170 -24.04 17.51 -4.59
N LEU A 171 -23.03 17.60 -3.74
CA LEU A 171 -23.05 17.14 -2.35
C LEU A 171 -22.73 18.32 -1.43
N THR A 172 -23.50 18.47 -0.34
CA THR A 172 -23.20 19.42 0.72
C THR A 172 -22.05 18.90 1.58
N ASP A 173 -21.44 19.78 2.38
CA ASP A 173 -20.36 19.39 3.27
C ASP A 173 -20.83 18.41 4.35
N GLU A 174 -22.08 18.53 4.81
CA GLU A 174 -22.71 17.57 5.74
C GLU A 174 -22.86 16.20 5.08
N ALA A 175 -23.35 16.15 3.84
CA ALA A 175 -23.48 14.89 3.12
C ALA A 175 -22.11 14.22 2.90
N ILE A 176 -21.08 15.00 2.58
CA ILE A 176 -19.72 14.49 2.47
C ILE A 176 -19.23 13.94 3.82
N ALA A 177 -19.50 14.63 4.94
CA ALA A 177 -19.15 14.17 6.27
C ALA A 177 -19.89 12.89 6.68
N GLU A 178 -21.11 12.68 6.19
CA GLU A 178 -21.88 11.44 6.34
C GLU A 178 -21.41 10.29 5.42
N GLY A 179 -20.38 10.51 4.61
CA GLY A 179 -19.78 9.50 3.73
C GLY A 179 -20.39 9.46 2.32
N TYR A 180 -21.21 10.44 1.92
CA TYR A 180 -21.68 10.52 0.54
C TYR A 180 -20.56 10.94 -0.41
N ARG A 181 -20.52 10.28 -1.56
CA ARG A 181 -19.56 10.51 -2.64
C ARG A 181 -20.25 10.45 -4.00
N MET A 182 -19.58 10.96 -5.03
CA MET A 182 -19.98 10.67 -6.41
C MET A 182 -19.08 9.56 -6.97
N ALA A 183 -19.62 8.36 -7.16
CA ALA A 183 -18.84 7.19 -7.58
C ALA A 183 -17.99 7.42 -8.85
N CYS A 184 -18.42 8.28 -9.77
CA CYS A 184 -17.64 8.61 -10.97
C CYS A 184 -16.38 9.44 -10.69
N GLN A 185 -16.33 10.15 -9.56
CA GLN A 185 -15.19 10.97 -9.14
C GLN A 185 -14.35 10.28 -8.06
N THR A 186 -14.87 9.25 -7.40
CA THR A 186 -14.21 8.52 -6.33
C THR A 186 -13.28 7.42 -6.84
N PHE A 187 -12.07 7.39 -6.29
CA PHE A 187 -11.10 6.33 -6.50
C PHE A 187 -10.85 5.59 -5.18
N VAL A 188 -10.74 4.27 -5.24
CA VAL A 188 -10.57 3.39 -4.08
C VAL A 188 -9.15 2.83 -4.03
N ASN A 189 -8.52 2.89 -2.86
CA ASN A 189 -7.15 2.45 -2.59
C ASN A 189 -7.06 1.35 -1.52
N GLY A 190 -8.21 0.92 -1.00
CA GLY A 190 -8.38 -0.13 -0.01
C GLY A 190 -9.84 -0.59 0.00
N ASP A 191 -10.17 -1.51 0.90
CA ASP A 191 -11.48 -2.15 0.93
C ASP A 191 -12.59 -1.17 1.29
N VAL A 192 -13.71 -1.21 0.58
CA VAL A 192 -14.86 -0.34 0.82
C VAL A 192 -16.18 -1.09 0.72
N SER A 193 -17.17 -0.62 1.48
CA SER A 193 -18.57 -1.04 1.31
C SER A 193 -19.41 0.16 0.93
N VAL A 194 -20.20 0.04 -0.13
CA VAL A 194 -20.96 1.15 -0.72
C VAL A 194 -22.43 0.82 -0.90
N SER A 195 -23.27 1.80 -0.60
CA SER A 195 -24.71 1.83 -0.85
C SER A 195 -25.05 3.04 -1.74
N TRP A 196 -26.24 3.07 -2.33
CA TRP A 196 -26.74 4.19 -3.15
C TRP A 196 -28.26 4.22 -3.15
#